data_AF-A0A8B5XJ53-F1
#
_entry.id   AF-A0A8B5XJ53-F1
#
_cell.length_a   1.000
_cell.length_b   1.000
_cell.length_c   1.000
_cell.angle_alpha   90.00
_cell.angle_beta   90.00
_cell.angle_gamma   90.00
#
_symmetry.space_group_name_H-M   'P 1'
#
loop_
_entity.id
_entity.type
_entity.pdbx_description
1 polymer ?
#
loop_
_entity_poly.entity_id
_entity_poly.type
_entity_poly.pdbx_seq_one_letter_code
_entity_poly.pdbx_strand_id
1 'polypeptide(L)'
;MSSPPIIDGHNDTLLNLLVPSRGGGRSFFERSERGHVDLPRMQAGNMAGGFFAMFVPTPEEEVFRQTDHGYEVELAGPIDQGYAWSQTDAMFSLLESLAADQPDRFAITLTVNQIDACLA
;
A
#
# COMPACT_ATOMS: atom_id res chain seq x y z
N MET A 1 -20.21 11.50 -19.24
CA MET A 1 -20.19 10.08 -18.81
C MET A 1 -19.29 10.02 -17.61
N SER A 2 -19.73 9.45 -16.49
CA SER A 2 -18.86 9.21 -15.34
C SER A 2 -17.88 8.10 -15.69
N SER A 3 -16.62 8.24 -15.26
CA SER A 3 -15.62 7.18 -15.35
C SER A 3 -16.11 5.95 -14.58
N PRO A 4 -15.79 4.71 -15.01
CA PRO A 4 -16.09 3.52 -14.22
C PRO A 4 -15.27 3.54 -12.91
N PRO A 5 -15.81 3.00 -11.79
CA PRO A 5 -15.02 2.83 -10.58
C PRO A 5 -13.83 1.89 -10.85
N ILE A 6 -12.65 2.28 -10.38
CA ILE A 6 -11.42 1.51 -10.55
C ILE A 6 -11.16 0.70 -9.28
N ILE A 7 -10.96 -0.60 -9.46
CA ILE A 7 -10.36 -1.48 -8.46
C ILE A 7 -8.90 -1.69 -8.85
N ASP A 8 -8.00 -1.15 -8.04
CA ASP A 8 -6.56 -1.27 -8.25
C ASP A 8 -6.06 -2.66 -7.87
N GLY A 9 -5.29 -3.29 -8.75
CA GLY A 9 -4.80 -4.65 -8.57
C GLY A 9 -3.68 -4.78 -7.53
N HIS A 10 -2.96 -3.69 -7.23
CA HIS A 10 -1.82 -3.71 -6.32
C HIS A 10 -1.32 -2.29 -6.02
N ASN A 11 -1.15 -1.97 -4.74
CA ASN A 11 -0.39 -0.80 -4.30
C ASN A 11 0.37 -1.03 -2.99
N ASP A 12 1.47 -0.31 -2.82
CA ASP A 12 2.34 -0.33 -1.63
C ASP A 12 1.99 0.76 -0.61
N THR A 13 0.72 1.17 -0.50
CA THR A 13 0.35 2.30 0.38
C THR A 13 0.72 2.05 1.83
N LEU A 14 0.50 0.82 2.34
CA LEU A 14 0.82 0.47 3.73
C LEU A 14 2.31 0.58 4.03
N LEU A 15 3.16 0.08 3.14
CA LEU A 15 4.61 0.24 3.25
C LEU A 15 5.01 1.72 3.28
N ASN A 16 4.43 2.54 2.41
CA ASN A 16 4.73 3.98 2.35
C ASN A 16 4.28 4.74 3.60
N LEU A 17 3.20 4.31 4.26
CA LEU A 17 2.70 4.91 5.50
C LEU A 17 3.50 4.49 6.75
N LEU A 18 4.09 3.29 6.73
CA LEU A 18 4.93 2.79 7.83
C LEU A 18 6.37 3.29 7.74
N VAL A 19 6.98 3.27 6.56
CA VAL A 19 8.40 3.54 6.39
C VAL A 19 8.65 5.05 6.31
N PRO A 20 9.35 5.68 7.29
CA PRO A 20 9.49 7.13 7.33
C PRO A 20 10.10 7.74 6.06
N SER A 21 11.09 7.07 5.46
CA SER A 21 11.75 7.52 4.23
C SER A 21 10.84 7.49 2.99
N ARG A 22 9.74 6.73 3.03
CA ARG A 22 8.80 6.55 1.90
C ARG A 22 7.50 7.36 2.05
N GLY A 23 7.41 8.21 3.07
CA GLY A 23 6.22 8.98 3.38
C GLY A 23 5.57 8.61 4.71
N GLY A 24 6.27 7.87 5.57
CA GLY A 24 5.74 7.48 6.86
C GLY A 24 5.33 8.65 7.73
N GLY A 25 4.31 8.43 8.56
CA GLY A 25 3.75 9.43 9.47
C GLY A 25 2.77 10.41 8.82
N ARG A 26 2.50 10.32 7.50
CA ARG A 26 1.40 11.07 6.87
C ARG A 26 0.05 10.39 7.12
N SER A 27 -1.02 11.16 7.08
CA SER A 27 -2.39 10.62 7.09
C SER A 27 -2.74 9.99 5.73
N PHE A 28 -3.46 8.87 5.77
CA PHE A 28 -4.13 8.30 4.59
C PHE A 28 -5.40 9.09 4.22
N PHE A 29 -6.04 9.73 5.19
CA PHE A 29 -7.31 10.43 5.02
C PHE A 29 -7.17 11.89 4.58
N GLU A 30 -5.94 12.42 4.60
CA GLU A 30 -5.61 13.76 4.13
C GLU A 30 -4.76 13.69 2.87
N ARG A 31 -4.91 14.69 2.00
CA ARG A 31 -4.11 14.77 0.78
C ARG A 31 -2.66 15.05 1.16
N SER A 32 -1.74 14.24 0.65
CA SER A 32 -0.30 14.45 0.87
C SER A 32 0.42 14.79 -0.43
N GLU A 33 1.51 15.56 -0.29
CA GLU A 33 2.50 15.75 -1.36
C GLU A 33 3.44 14.54 -1.52
N ARG A 34 3.34 13.53 -0.63
CA ARG A 34 4.15 12.31 -0.65
C ARG A 34 3.30 11.08 -0.98
N GLY A 35 3.92 10.06 -1.58
CA GLY A 35 3.27 8.82 -2.02
C GLY A 35 2.28 9.04 -3.18
N HIS A 36 1.64 7.97 -3.65
CA HIS A 36 0.70 8.02 -4.79
C HIS A 36 -0.78 7.94 -4.39
N VAL A 37 -1.08 7.30 -3.26
CA VAL A 37 -2.45 6.98 -2.84
C VAL A 37 -2.74 7.60 -1.47
N ASP A 38 -3.80 8.39 -1.41
CA ASP A 38 -4.53 8.79 -0.20
C ASP A 38 -6.01 8.87 -0.56
N LEU A 39 -6.89 8.82 0.44
CA LEU A 39 -8.33 8.78 0.21
C LEU A 39 -8.84 9.97 -0.63
N PRO A 40 -8.38 11.22 -0.43
CA PRO A 40 -8.79 12.33 -1.31
C PRO A 40 -8.38 12.13 -2.78
N ARG A 41 -7.19 11.56 -3.06
CA ARG A 41 -6.80 11.20 -4.43
C ARG A 41 -7.59 10.03 -4.98
N MET A 42 -7.88 9.01 -4.18
CA MET A 42 -8.72 7.89 -4.58
C MET A 42 -10.10 8.38 -5.03
N GLN A 43 -10.73 9.25 -4.23
CA GLN A 43 -12.02 9.87 -4.55
C GLN A 43 -11.96 10.72 -5.83
N ALA A 44 -10.93 11.57 -5.97
CA ALA A 44 -10.75 12.41 -7.15
C ALA A 44 -10.46 11.60 -8.44
N GLY A 45 -9.79 10.47 -8.30
CA GLY A 45 -9.42 9.57 -9.41
C GLY A 45 -10.45 8.46 -9.69
N ASN A 46 -11.55 8.42 -8.95
CA ASN A 46 -12.56 7.36 -9.00
C ASN A 46 -11.99 5.95 -8.75
N MET A 47 -10.96 5.85 -7.90
CA MET A 47 -10.45 4.59 -7.37
C MET A 47 -11.32 4.18 -6.19
N ALA A 48 -12.18 3.20 -6.40
CA ALA A 48 -13.16 2.75 -5.41
C ALA A 48 -12.55 1.77 -4.39
N GLY A 49 -11.44 1.13 -4.73
CA GLY A 49 -10.74 0.21 -3.85
C GLY A 49 -9.48 -0.35 -4.49
N GLY A 50 -8.83 -1.27 -3.79
CA GLY A 50 -7.68 -1.99 -4.34
C GLY A 50 -7.07 -3.00 -3.38
N PHE A 51 -6.09 -3.75 -3.87
CA PHE A 51 -5.31 -4.66 -3.06
C PHE A 51 -4.12 -3.93 -2.43
N PHE A 52 -4.14 -3.79 -1.11
CA PHE A 52 -3.07 -3.17 -0.33
C PHE A 52 -2.06 -4.23 0.07
N ALA A 53 -0.85 -4.16 -0.51
CA ALA A 53 0.14 -5.21 -0.37
C ALA A 53 0.82 -5.23 1.02
N MET A 54 1.04 -6.44 1.54
CA MET A 54 1.89 -6.72 2.68
C MET A 54 3.29 -7.07 2.17
N PHE A 55 4.11 -6.05 1.91
CA PHE A 55 5.45 -6.23 1.34
C PHE A 55 6.53 -6.08 2.40
N VAL A 56 7.29 -7.14 2.67
CA VAL A 56 8.43 -7.09 3.58
C VAL A 56 9.64 -6.48 2.86
N PRO A 57 10.10 -5.27 3.23
CA PRO A 57 11.28 -4.68 2.60
C PRO A 57 12.54 -5.45 3.00
N THR A 58 13.47 -5.63 2.08
CA THR A 58 14.80 -6.12 2.43
C THR A 58 15.50 -5.08 3.33
N PRO A 59 16.15 -5.50 4.44
CA PRO A 59 16.87 -4.58 5.31
C PRO A 59 18.21 -4.10 4.71
N GLU A 60 18.77 -4.87 3.78
CA GLU A 60 19.99 -4.55 3.04
C GLU A 60 19.71 -3.54 1.93
N GLU A 61 20.70 -2.69 1.62
CA GLU A 61 20.62 -1.77 0.49
C GLU A 61 20.63 -2.53 -0.84
N GLU A 62 19.81 -2.07 -1.79
CA GLU A 62 19.78 -2.62 -3.14
C GLU A 62 21.13 -2.36 -3.83
N VAL A 63 21.78 -3.43 -4.31
CA VAL A 63 23.01 -3.31 -5.09
C VAL A 63 22.64 -3.15 -6.55
N PHE A 64 22.47 -1.88 -6.95
CA PHE A 64 22.25 -1.48 -8.33
C PHE A 64 23.58 -1.22 -9.05
N ARG A 65 23.76 -1.79 -10.24
CA ARG A 65 24.92 -1.54 -11.11
C ARG A 65 24.45 -1.19 -12.50
N GLN A 66 24.91 -0.04 -13.02
CA GLN A 66 24.75 0.28 -14.43
C GLN A 66 25.84 -0.44 -15.25
N THR A 67 25.47 -1.03 -16.37
CA THR A 67 26.37 -1.75 -17.27
C THR A 67 26.32 -1.15 -18.68
N ASP A 68 27.27 -1.52 -19.54
CA ASP A 68 27.28 -1.08 -20.95
C ASP A 68 26.05 -1.56 -21.74
N HIS A 69 25.29 -2.53 -21.19
CA HIS A 69 24.11 -3.13 -21.81
C HIS A 69 22.80 -2.86 -21.05
N GLY A 70 22.82 -2.05 -20.00
CA GLY A 70 21.65 -1.74 -19.19
C GLY A 70 21.99 -1.61 -17.72
N TYR A 71 21.35 -2.44 -16.89
CA TYR A 71 21.59 -2.47 -15.45
C TYR A 71 21.42 -3.87 -14.88
N GLU A 72 22.03 -4.08 -13.72
CA GLU A 72 21.93 -5.28 -12.92
C GLU A 72 21.49 -4.88 -11.51
N VAL A 73 20.59 -5.67 -10.93
CA VAL A 73 20.19 -5.57 -9.53
C VAL A 73 20.50 -6.92 -8.91
N GLU A 74 21.40 -6.95 -7.92
CA GLU A 74 21.68 -8.20 -7.21
C GLU A 74 20.45 -8.60 -6.37
N LEU A 75 20.11 -9.89 -6.43
CA LEU A 75 19.05 -10.42 -5.58
C LEU A 75 19.50 -10.36 -4.13
N ALA A 76 18.64 -9.83 -3.28
CA ALA A 76 18.82 -9.87 -1.84
C ALA A 76 18.92 -11.32 -1.33
N GLY A 77 19.62 -11.49 -0.21
CA GLY A 77 19.58 -12.73 0.54
C GLY A 77 18.17 -13.08 1.05
N PRO A 78 17.95 -14.31 1.52
CA PRO A 78 16.70 -14.67 2.18
C PRO A 78 16.45 -13.80 3.42
N ILE A 79 15.20 -13.39 3.61
CA ILE A 79 14.80 -12.56 4.75
C ILE A 79 14.59 -13.45 5.98
N ASP A 80 15.05 -12.98 7.14
CA ASP A 80 14.77 -13.61 8.43
C ASP A 80 13.25 -13.68 8.70
N GLN A 81 12.77 -14.83 9.14
CA GLN A 81 11.34 -15.05 9.34
C GLN A 81 10.76 -14.15 10.43
N GLY A 82 11.50 -13.91 11.52
CA GLY A 82 11.06 -13.06 12.63
C GLY A 82 10.92 -11.60 12.18
N TYR A 83 11.89 -11.12 11.41
CA TYR A 83 11.80 -9.82 10.76
C TYR A 83 10.59 -9.75 9.81
N ALA A 84 10.43 -10.72 8.90
CA ALA A 84 9.31 -10.75 7.96
C ALA A 84 7.94 -10.74 8.66
N TRP A 85 7.81 -11.51 9.74
CA TRP A 85 6.61 -11.50 10.58
C TRP A 85 6.33 -10.11 11.14
N SER A 86 7.32 -9.48 11.77
CA SER A 86 7.14 -8.14 12.37
C SER A 86 6.68 -7.07 11.37
N GLN A 87 7.22 -7.10 10.14
CA GLN A 87 6.86 -6.13 9.11
C GLN A 87 5.46 -6.38 8.58
N THR A 88 5.11 -7.65 8.38
CA THR A 88 3.78 -8.06 7.91
C THR A 88 2.72 -7.70 8.94
N ASP A 89 2.95 -8.02 10.22
CA ASP A 89 2.04 -7.73 11.34
C ASP A 89 1.81 -6.22 11.53
N ALA A 90 2.86 -5.40 11.38
CA ALA A 90 2.74 -3.95 11.43
C ALA A 90 1.85 -3.40 10.31
N MET A 91 1.89 -3.98 9.11
CA MET A 91 1.03 -3.56 7.99
C MET A 91 -0.42 -3.99 8.17
N PHE A 92 -0.67 -5.18 8.71
CA PHE A 92 -2.01 -5.60 9.11
C PHE A 92 -2.58 -4.68 10.18
N SER A 93 -1.82 -4.43 11.25
CA SER A 93 -2.21 -3.53 12.33
C SER A 93 -2.53 -2.12 11.82
N LEU A 94 -1.75 -1.60 10.87
CA LEU A 94 -2.04 -0.32 10.23
C LEU A 94 -3.33 -0.37 9.41
N LEU A 95 -3.52 -1.38 8.56
CA LEU A 95 -4.71 -1.50 7.72
C LEU A 95 -5.99 -1.58 8.56
N GLU A 96 -5.97 -2.39 9.63
CA GLU A 96 -7.06 -2.50 10.60
C GLU A 96 -7.32 -1.18 11.31
N SER A 97 -6.27 -0.48 11.75
CA SER A 97 -6.40 0.84 12.38
C SER A 97 -7.03 1.87 11.44
N LEU A 98 -6.68 1.87 10.15
CA LEU A 98 -7.29 2.78 9.17
C LEU A 98 -8.79 2.50 9.03
N ALA A 99 -9.17 1.22 8.90
CA ALA A 99 -10.58 0.84 8.77
C ALA A 99 -11.38 1.15 10.04
N ALA A 100 -10.76 1.03 11.22
CA ALA A 100 -11.40 1.36 12.49
C ALA A 100 -11.54 2.87 12.73
N ASP A 101 -10.62 3.70 12.22
CA ASP A 101 -10.64 5.16 12.40
C ASP A 101 -11.74 5.85 11.58
N GLN A 102 -12.00 5.36 10.36
CA GLN A 102 -13.01 5.93 9.45
C GLN A 102 -13.89 4.84 8.82
N PRO A 103 -14.68 4.09 9.61
CA PRO A 103 -15.43 2.92 9.13
C PRO A 103 -16.48 3.25 8.07
N ASP A 104 -16.97 4.50 8.05
CA ASP A 104 -17.92 4.98 7.04
C ASP A 104 -17.25 5.36 5.71
N ARG A 105 -15.91 5.42 5.66
CA ARG A 105 -15.15 5.91 4.49
C ARG A 105 -14.14 4.90 3.94
N PHE A 106 -13.71 3.94 4.75
CA PHE A 106 -12.74 2.93 4.37
C PHE A 106 -13.04 1.62 5.10
N ALA A 107 -13.15 0.53 4.33
CA ALA A 107 -13.49 -0.79 4.85
C ALA A 107 -12.59 -1.87 4.26
N ILE A 108 -12.26 -2.87 5.09
CA ILE A 108 -11.60 -4.10 4.65
C ILE A 108 -12.69 -5.05 4.16
N THR A 109 -12.51 -5.60 2.96
CA THR A 109 -13.43 -6.56 2.36
C THR A 109 -12.75 -7.93 2.25
N LEU A 110 -13.49 -8.99 2.58
CA LEU A 110 -13.05 -10.38 2.56
C LEU A 110 -13.88 -11.24 1.59
N THR A 111 -14.91 -10.66 0.99
CA THR A 111 -15.82 -11.30 0.05
C THR A 111 -16.20 -10.34 -1.07
N VAL A 112 -16.57 -10.89 -2.24
CA VAL A 112 -17.07 -10.09 -3.36
C VAL A 112 -18.33 -9.30 -2.97
N ASN A 113 -19.23 -9.90 -2.18
CA ASN A 113 -20.44 -9.20 -1.71
C ASN A 113 -20.13 -7.95 -0.89
N GLN A 114 -19.04 -7.96 -0.11
CA GLN A 114 -18.61 -6.77 0.63
C GLN A 114 -18.03 -5.70 -0.29
N ILE A 115 -17.33 -6.10 -1.36
CA ILE A 115 -16.88 -5.17 -2.41
C ILE A 115 -18.10 -4.53 -3.08
N ASP A 116 -19.09 -5.34 -3.49
CA ASP A 116 -20.30 -4.84 -4.13
C ASP A 116 -21.08 -3.88 -3.22
N ALA A 117 -21.15 -4.17 -1.92
CA ALA A 117 -21.79 -3.28 -0.94
C ALA A 117 -21.07 -1.93 -0.80
N CYS A 118 -19.75 -1.87 -0.97
CA CYS A 118 -18.99 -0.61 -0.97
C CYS A 118 -19.14 0.18 -2.28
N LEU A 119 -19.56 -0.46 -3.38
CA LEU A 119 -19.73 0.17 -4.69
C LEU A 119 -21.17 0.66 -4.96
N ALA A 120 -22.13 0.24 -4.14
CA ALA A 120 -23.56 0.57 -4.24
C ALA A 120 -23.88 1.97 -3.71
#